data_AF-A0A443SI04-F1
#
_entry.id   AF-A0A443SI04-F1
#
_cell.length_a   1.000
_cell.length_b   1.000
_cell.length_c   1.000
_cell.angle_alpha   90.00
_cell.angle_beta   90.00
_cell.angle_gamma   90.00
#
_symmetry.space_group_name_H-M   'P 1'
#
loop_
_entity.id
_entity.type
_entity.pdbx_description
1 polymer ?
#
loop_
_entity_poly.entity_id
_entity_poly.type
_entity_poly.pdbx_seq_one_letter_code
_entity_poly.pdbx_strand_id
1 'polypeptide(L)'
;MKQMHNSNIFENLRLPHNHRQKVYPNGTLVVTDLERLSDEGTYKCVAKNSESKYAQNSLYVIVLVRPEIEAFSFSSTLQQGQRYNTLCSVIKGDPPVMIEWHKNGRPITKASNDPQFAGINIAHVNEYSLSLSFDSLRPEHSGNYSCMANNVAGTVAHNATMVIHVTFAAITLSETQALFALRLLSEYFLIEFAVCILDFVTVPPKWRFEPIDVAVIKGRVAIIDCQADGFPPPRIRWSKAEDTALRIQSNQFESTFKGFRERFTRFTQYTEI
;
A
#
# COMPACT_ATOMS: atom_id res chain seq x y z
N MET A 1 -45.40 -31.90 -37.69
CA MET A 1 -44.71 -30.72 -37.13
C MET A 1 -44.36 -31.02 -35.69
N LYS A 2 -43.06 -31.05 -35.35
CA LYS A 2 -42.58 -31.38 -34.00
C LYS A 2 -42.91 -30.27 -33.02
N GLN A 3 -43.45 -30.65 -31.87
CA GLN A 3 -43.56 -29.80 -30.68
C GLN A 3 -42.17 -29.25 -30.31
N MET A 4 -42.09 -27.95 -30.00
CA MET A 4 -41.06 -27.45 -29.09
C MET A 4 -41.75 -26.93 -27.84
N HIS A 5 -41.56 -27.73 -26.80
CA HIS A 5 -41.87 -27.48 -25.42
C HIS A 5 -41.09 -26.22 -24.99
N ASN A 6 -41.76 -25.07 -24.91
CA ASN A 6 -41.19 -23.92 -24.22
C ASN A 6 -41.44 -24.17 -22.73
N SER A 7 -40.61 -25.03 -22.14
CA SER A 7 -40.56 -25.25 -20.71
C SER A 7 -40.31 -23.91 -20.04
N ASN A 8 -41.25 -23.46 -19.22
CA ASN A 8 -41.08 -22.34 -18.29
C ASN A 8 -39.84 -22.61 -17.42
N ILE A 9 -38.68 -22.07 -17.83
CA ILE A 9 -37.42 -22.19 -17.06
C ILE A 9 -37.59 -21.60 -15.66
N PHE A 10 -38.57 -20.71 -15.46
CA PHE A 10 -38.89 -20.05 -14.20
C PHE A 10 -39.83 -20.84 -13.27
N GLU A 11 -40.47 -21.91 -13.71
CA GLU A 11 -41.41 -22.68 -12.85
C GLU A 11 -40.71 -23.71 -11.94
N ASN A 12 -39.42 -23.99 -12.17
CA ASN A 12 -38.71 -25.09 -11.49
C ASN A 12 -37.70 -24.65 -10.42
N LEU A 13 -37.39 -23.36 -10.26
CA LEU A 13 -36.47 -22.91 -9.21
C LEU A 13 -37.22 -22.50 -7.95
N ARG A 14 -37.42 -23.45 -7.04
CA ARG A 14 -37.85 -23.16 -5.67
C ARG A 14 -36.64 -22.79 -4.82
N LEU A 15 -36.71 -21.66 -4.12
CA LEU A 15 -35.70 -21.27 -3.14
C LEU A 15 -35.75 -22.24 -1.93
N PRO A 16 -34.61 -22.55 -1.30
CA PRO A 16 -33.26 -22.12 -1.67
C PRO A 16 -32.70 -22.89 -2.87
N HIS A 17 -32.18 -22.17 -3.86
CA HIS A 17 -31.55 -22.72 -5.07
C HIS A 17 -30.09 -23.11 -4.85
N ASN A 18 -29.40 -22.47 -3.90
CA ASN A 18 -28.01 -22.73 -3.55
C ASN A 18 -27.77 -22.61 -2.02
N HIS A 19 -26.55 -22.92 -1.57
CA HIS A 19 -26.18 -22.86 -0.15
C HIS A 19 -26.13 -21.43 0.44
N ARG A 20 -26.20 -20.40 -0.41
CA ARG A 20 -26.17 -18.99 -0.02
C ARG A 20 -27.56 -18.45 0.34
N GLN A 21 -28.61 -19.19 0.00
CA GLN A 21 -29.99 -18.77 0.21
C GLN A 21 -30.60 -19.49 1.41
N LYS A 22 -31.26 -18.75 2.29
CA LYS A 22 -31.94 -19.28 3.47
C LYS A 22 -33.25 -18.57 3.71
N VAL A 23 -34.33 -19.34 3.88
CA VAL A 23 -35.65 -18.80 4.24
C VAL A 23 -35.88 -19.03 5.74
N TYR A 24 -36.22 -17.96 6.45
CA TYR A 24 -36.53 -17.98 7.87
C TYR A 24 -38.02 -18.26 8.13
N PRO A 25 -38.41 -18.78 9.32
CA PRO A 25 -39.80 -19.14 9.62
C PRO A 25 -40.80 -17.97 9.53
N ASN A 26 -40.32 -16.73 9.65
CA ASN A 26 -41.11 -15.51 9.48
C ASN A 26 -41.35 -15.13 8.00
N GLY A 27 -40.83 -15.92 7.05
CA GLY A 27 -40.92 -15.66 5.61
C GLY A 27 -39.78 -14.81 5.03
N THR A 28 -38.80 -14.38 5.85
CA THR A 28 -37.66 -13.60 5.35
C THR A 28 -36.69 -14.50 4.56
N LEU A 29 -36.37 -14.10 3.33
CA LEU A 29 -35.27 -14.67 2.55
C LEU A 29 -33.98 -13.89 2.87
N VAL A 30 -32.92 -14.62 3.19
CA VAL A 30 -31.56 -14.10 3.30
C VAL A 30 -30.71 -14.77 2.22
N VAL A 31 -30.02 -13.96 1.43
CA VAL A 31 -29.03 -14.41 0.46
C VAL A 31 -27.69 -13.85 0.93
N THR A 32 -26.73 -14.70 1.24
CA THR A 32 -25.36 -14.30 1.61
C THR A 32 -24.48 -14.26 0.36
N ASP A 33 -23.40 -13.47 0.38
CA ASP A 33 -22.40 -13.42 -0.70
C ASP A 33 -22.99 -13.38 -2.12
N LEU A 34 -23.86 -12.40 -2.39
CA LEU A 34 -24.56 -12.29 -3.67
C LEU A 34 -23.58 -12.24 -4.85
N GLU A 35 -23.81 -13.10 -5.84
CA GLU A 35 -23.08 -13.09 -7.11
C GLU A 35 -24.00 -12.65 -8.24
N ARG A 36 -23.54 -11.71 -9.07
CA ARG A 36 -24.35 -11.15 -10.17
C ARG A 36 -24.86 -12.23 -11.14
N LEU A 37 -24.04 -13.21 -11.49
CA LEU A 37 -24.41 -14.21 -12.50
C LEU A 37 -25.51 -15.18 -12.04
N SER A 38 -25.65 -15.41 -10.73
CA SER A 38 -26.54 -16.44 -10.18
C SER A 38 -27.67 -15.90 -9.31
N ASP A 39 -27.46 -14.76 -8.66
CA ASP A 39 -28.38 -14.24 -7.65
C ASP A 39 -29.08 -12.94 -8.10
N GLU A 40 -28.61 -12.28 -9.16
CA GLU A 40 -29.33 -11.14 -9.75
C GLU A 40 -30.60 -11.61 -10.48
N GLY A 41 -31.73 -10.94 -10.26
CA GLY A 41 -32.96 -11.27 -10.95
C GLY A 41 -34.24 -10.97 -10.17
N THR A 42 -35.35 -11.50 -10.68
CA THR A 42 -36.68 -11.31 -10.09
C THR A 42 -36.96 -12.36 -9.02
N TYR A 43 -37.22 -11.92 -7.80
CA TYR A 43 -37.65 -12.75 -6.68
C TYR A 43 -39.14 -12.56 -6.45
N LYS A 44 -39.85 -13.65 -6.14
CA LYS A 44 -41.29 -13.66 -5.91
C LYS A 44 -41.61 -14.17 -4.51
N CYS A 45 -42.32 -13.36 -3.72
CA CYS A 45 -42.85 -13.77 -2.44
C CYS A 45 -44.33 -14.15 -2.61
N VAL A 46 -44.73 -15.33 -2.09
CA VAL A 46 -46.11 -15.81 -2.12
C VAL A 46 -46.52 -16.21 -0.71
N ALA A 47 -47.53 -15.53 -0.17
CA ALA A 47 -48.16 -15.85 1.10
C ALA A 47 -49.52 -16.53 0.83
N LYS A 48 -49.76 -17.69 1.43
CA LYS A 48 -51.01 -18.45 1.27
C LYS A 48 -51.61 -18.74 2.64
N ASN A 49 -52.90 -18.48 2.79
CA ASN A 49 -53.67 -18.87 3.97
C ASN A 49 -54.34 -20.25 3.78
N SER A 50 -54.78 -20.87 4.87
CA SER A 50 -55.45 -22.19 4.89
C SER A 50 -56.70 -22.26 4.01
N GLU A 51 -57.40 -21.15 3.79
CA GLU A 51 -58.57 -21.03 2.90
C GLU A 51 -58.23 -20.83 1.41
N SER A 52 -57.00 -21.10 0.98
CA SER A 52 -56.54 -20.90 -0.42
C SER A 52 -56.51 -19.45 -0.92
N LYS A 53 -56.77 -18.45 -0.06
CA LYS A 53 -56.46 -17.04 -0.34
C LYS A 53 -54.95 -16.87 -0.37
N TYR A 54 -54.42 -16.20 -1.40
CA TYR A 54 -53.00 -15.92 -1.52
C TYR A 54 -52.74 -14.45 -1.87
N ALA A 55 -51.62 -13.93 -1.37
CA ALA A 55 -51.03 -12.67 -1.76
C ALA A 55 -49.67 -12.96 -2.38
N GLN A 56 -49.31 -12.25 -3.44
CA GLN A 56 -48.00 -12.39 -4.06
C GLN A 56 -47.48 -11.03 -4.50
N ASN A 57 -46.17 -10.84 -4.41
CA ASN A 57 -45.50 -9.70 -5.03
C ASN A 57 -44.12 -10.13 -5.53
N SER A 58 -43.61 -9.42 -6.52
CA SER A 58 -42.28 -9.63 -7.08
C SER A 58 -41.41 -8.39 -6.86
N LEU A 59 -40.12 -8.61 -6.65
CA LEU A 59 -39.10 -7.57 -6.63
C LEU A 59 -37.92 -7.97 -7.51
N TYR A 60 -37.17 -6.99 -8.00
CA TYR A 60 -35.94 -7.24 -8.74
C TYR A 60 -34.74 -6.93 -7.84
N VAL A 61 -33.83 -7.89 -7.69
CA VAL A 61 -32.55 -7.72 -7.00
C VAL A 61 -31.50 -7.41 -8.06
N ILE A 62 -30.84 -6.25 -7.94
CA ILE A 62 -29.69 -5.85 -8.76
C ILE A 62 -28.43 -6.07 -7.93
N VAL A 63 -27.40 -6.71 -8.48
CA VAL A 63 -26.12 -6.93 -7.81
C VAL A 63 -25.10 -5.98 -8.41
N LEU A 64 -24.64 -4.98 -7.65
CA LEU A 64 -23.68 -4.00 -8.12
C LEU A 64 -22.23 -4.48 -7.90
N VAL A 65 -21.35 -4.17 -8.84
CA VAL A 65 -19.94 -4.61 -8.85
C VAL A 65 -19.02 -3.42 -8.64
N ARG A 66 -18.19 -3.47 -7.59
CA ARG A 66 -17.15 -2.46 -7.31
C ARG A 66 -16.11 -2.39 -8.43
N PRO A 67 -15.42 -1.26 -8.59
CA PRO A 67 -14.34 -1.17 -9.56
C PRO A 67 -13.21 -2.13 -9.19
N GLU A 68 -12.51 -2.65 -10.18
CA GLU A 68 -11.29 -3.43 -10.04
C GLU A 68 -10.19 -2.73 -10.82
N ILE A 69 -9.15 -2.28 -10.14
CA ILE A 69 -8.01 -1.59 -10.74
C ILE A 69 -6.98 -2.63 -11.18
N GLU A 70 -6.52 -2.52 -12.42
CA GLU A 70 -5.37 -3.28 -12.90
C GLU A 70 -4.11 -2.90 -12.11
N ALA A 71 -3.44 -3.89 -11.53
CA ALA A 71 -2.26 -3.64 -10.73
C ALA A 71 -1.15 -2.99 -11.57
N PHE A 72 -0.58 -1.89 -11.06
CA PHE A 72 0.56 -1.21 -11.69
C PHE A 72 1.73 -1.05 -10.70
N SER A 73 2.92 -0.81 -11.25
CA SER A 73 4.14 -0.50 -10.51
C SER A 73 5.01 0.48 -11.29
N PHE A 74 5.77 1.30 -10.57
CA PHE A 74 6.77 2.17 -11.19
C PHE A 74 8.06 1.41 -11.48
N SER A 75 8.81 1.84 -12.50
CA SER A 75 10.14 1.27 -12.79
C SER A 75 11.10 1.58 -11.64
N SER A 76 11.95 0.61 -11.28
CA SER A 76 12.96 0.78 -10.23
C SER A 76 14.19 1.59 -10.69
N THR A 77 14.30 1.91 -11.98
CA THR A 77 15.49 2.55 -12.58
C THR A 77 15.20 3.95 -13.10
N LEU A 78 14.13 4.59 -12.64
CA LEU A 78 13.75 5.94 -13.07
C LEU A 78 14.83 6.95 -12.69
N GLN A 79 15.30 7.72 -13.66
CA GLN A 79 16.33 8.73 -13.47
C GLN A 79 15.75 10.13 -13.64
N GLN A 80 16.35 11.11 -12.96
CA GLN A 80 16.04 12.52 -13.16
C GLN A 80 16.18 12.91 -14.65
N GLY A 81 15.28 13.75 -15.12
CA GLY A 81 15.26 14.24 -16.50
C GLY A 81 14.54 13.32 -17.50
N GLN A 82 14.25 12.07 -17.14
CA GLN A 82 13.52 11.17 -18.02
C GLN A 82 12.05 11.59 -18.18
N ARG A 83 11.48 11.32 -19.35
CA ARG A 83 10.04 11.36 -19.57
C ARG A 83 9.41 10.05 -19.11
N TYR A 84 8.28 10.11 -18.42
CA TYR A 84 7.62 8.92 -17.89
C TYR A 84 6.09 9.02 -17.95
N ASN A 85 5.42 7.89 -18.15
CA ASN A 85 3.96 7.78 -18.14
C ASN A 85 3.55 6.45 -17.52
N THR A 86 2.51 6.47 -16.71
CA THR A 86 1.82 5.29 -16.21
C THR A 86 0.31 5.45 -16.37
N LEU A 87 -0.40 4.33 -16.43
CA LEU A 87 -1.85 4.30 -16.59
C LEU A 87 -2.48 3.64 -15.37
N CYS A 88 -3.58 4.22 -14.90
CA CYS A 88 -4.50 3.49 -14.04
C CYS A 88 -5.69 3.06 -14.88
N SER A 89 -5.92 1.75 -14.96
CA SER A 89 -6.99 1.14 -15.74
C SER A 89 -7.96 0.44 -14.80
N VAL A 90 -9.26 0.67 -14.98
CA VAL A 90 -10.32 -0.07 -14.30
C VAL A 90 -10.79 -1.18 -15.24
N ILE A 91 -10.58 -2.44 -14.84
CA ILE A 91 -10.83 -3.63 -15.68
C ILE A 91 -12.17 -4.29 -15.40
N LYS A 92 -12.80 -4.00 -14.24
CA LYS A 92 -14.16 -4.43 -13.90
C LYS A 92 -14.86 -3.36 -13.07
N GLY A 93 -16.18 -3.45 -12.97
CA GLY A 93 -17.03 -2.57 -12.16
C GLY A 93 -18.14 -1.91 -12.98
N ASP A 94 -19.19 -1.49 -12.29
CA ASP A 94 -20.30 -0.80 -12.94
C ASP A 94 -20.00 0.69 -13.21
N PRO A 95 -20.42 1.22 -14.37
CA PRO A 95 -20.37 2.66 -14.63
C PRO A 95 -21.48 3.44 -13.88
N PRO A 96 -21.33 4.76 -13.71
CA PRO A 96 -20.14 5.55 -14.03
C PRO A 96 -19.02 5.32 -13.01
N VAL A 97 -17.77 5.25 -13.49
CA VAL A 97 -16.58 5.13 -12.65
C VAL A 97 -15.85 6.46 -12.62
N MET A 98 -15.55 6.95 -11.42
CA MET A 98 -14.68 8.12 -11.22
C MET A 98 -13.29 7.64 -10.82
N ILE A 99 -12.26 8.08 -11.54
CA ILE A 99 -10.86 7.72 -11.29
C ILE A 99 -10.08 8.98 -10.92
N GLU A 100 -9.21 8.88 -9.92
CA GLU A 100 -8.31 9.96 -9.53
C GLU A 100 -6.97 9.43 -9.05
N TRP A 101 -5.93 10.26 -9.22
CA TRP A 101 -4.60 9.99 -8.70
C TRP A 101 -4.38 10.77 -7.40
N HIS A 102 -3.74 10.11 -6.45
CA HIS A 102 -3.25 10.69 -5.22
C HIS A 102 -1.75 10.51 -5.11
N LYS A 103 -1.07 11.46 -4.47
CA LYS A 103 0.33 11.33 -4.07
C LYS A 103 0.43 11.64 -2.59
N ASN A 104 1.02 10.73 -1.82
CA ASN A 104 1.18 10.81 -0.38
C ASN A 104 -0.16 11.10 0.34
N GLY A 105 -1.24 10.44 -0.11
CA GLY A 105 -2.58 10.58 0.44
C GLY A 105 -3.32 11.88 0.09
N ARG A 106 -2.76 12.70 -0.81
CA ARG A 106 -3.41 13.93 -1.28
C ARG A 106 -3.82 13.81 -2.74
N PRO A 107 -5.05 14.21 -3.12
CA PRO A 107 -5.50 14.17 -4.50
C PRO A 107 -4.69 15.13 -5.36
N ILE A 108 -4.22 14.64 -6.51
CA ILE A 108 -3.52 15.45 -7.50
C ILE A 108 -4.57 16.16 -8.34
N THR A 109 -4.78 17.45 -8.07
CA THR A 109 -5.76 18.25 -8.81
C THR A 109 -5.06 19.20 -9.77
N LYS A 110 -5.63 19.41 -10.97
CA LYS A 110 -5.08 20.32 -11.99
C LYS A 110 -4.95 21.77 -11.52
N ALA A 111 -5.75 22.18 -10.53
CA ALA A 111 -5.78 23.53 -9.98
C ALA A 111 -4.83 23.74 -8.78
N SER A 112 -4.07 22.71 -8.38
CA SER A 112 -3.19 22.82 -7.22
C SER A 112 -1.92 23.62 -7.56
N ASN A 113 -1.71 24.73 -6.85
CA ASN A 113 -0.44 25.47 -6.86
C ASN A 113 0.61 24.84 -5.92
N ASP A 114 0.38 23.59 -5.50
CA ASP A 114 1.27 22.90 -4.57
C ASP A 114 2.57 22.50 -5.31
N PRO A 115 3.74 22.96 -4.86
CA PRO A 115 5.03 22.63 -5.48
C PRO A 115 5.25 21.12 -5.66
N GLN A 116 4.66 20.29 -4.79
CA GLN A 116 4.82 18.84 -4.84
C GLN A 116 4.18 18.19 -6.09
N PHE A 117 3.24 18.88 -6.74
CA PHE A 117 2.52 18.42 -7.93
C PHE A 117 2.97 19.12 -9.21
N ALA A 118 3.92 20.07 -9.14
CA ALA A 118 4.41 20.76 -10.32
C ALA A 118 4.98 19.75 -11.35
N GLY A 119 4.71 19.96 -12.63
CA GLY A 119 5.17 19.08 -13.72
C GLY A 119 4.53 17.68 -13.74
N ILE A 120 3.48 17.44 -12.95
CA ILE A 120 2.67 16.22 -13.02
C ILE A 120 1.46 16.49 -13.92
N ASN A 121 1.29 15.69 -14.97
CA ASN A 121 0.21 15.82 -15.93
C ASN A 121 -0.78 14.65 -15.80
N ILE A 122 -2.07 14.98 -15.62
CA ILE A 122 -3.16 13.98 -15.56
C ILE A 122 -4.12 14.18 -16.73
N ALA A 123 -4.39 13.09 -17.45
CA ALA A 123 -5.29 13.09 -18.60
C ALA A 123 -6.17 11.84 -18.62
N HIS A 124 -7.47 12.03 -18.89
CA HIS A 124 -8.36 10.92 -19.18
C HIS A 124 -7.98 10.34 -20.54
N VAL A 125 -7.76 9.03 -20.59
CA VAL A 125 -7.56 8.29 -21.84
C VAL A 125 -8.91 7.82 -22.38
N ASN A 126 -9.77 7.33 -21.48
CA ASN A 126 -11.16 6.97 -21.73
C ASN A 126 -11.94 7.00 -20.40
N GLU A 127 -13.19 6.51 -20.39
CA GLU A 127 -14.05 6.47 -19.19
C GLU A 127 -13.53 5.60 -18.04
N TYR A 128 -12.64 4.65 -18.34
CA TYR A 128 -12.10 3.65 -17.40
C TYR A 128 -10.58 3.79 -17.20
N SER A 129 -9.96 4.86 -17.70
CA SER A 129 -8.51 4.97 -17.67
C SER A 129 -8.02 6.41 -17.48
N LEU A 130 -7.12 6.60 -16.52
CA LEU A 130 -6.52 7.89 -16.17
C LEU A 130 -5.00 7.82 -16.22
N SER A 131 -4.39 8.59 -17.11
CA SER A 131 -2.93 8.66 -17.28
C SER A 131 -2.32 9.63 -16.27
N LEU A 132 -1.16 9.24 -15.74
CA LEU A 132 -0.25 10.04 -14.92
C LEU A 132 1.09 10.13 -15.66
N SER A 133 1.45 11.34 -16.09
CA SER A 133 2.64 11.55 -16.92
C SER A 133 3.51 12.71 -16.44
N PHE A 134 4.79 12.62 -16.79
CA PHE A 134 5.84 13.55 -16.41
C PHE A 134 6.68 13.83 -17.66
N ASP A 135 6.82 15.10 -18.05
CA ASP A 135 7.67 15.46 -19.19
C ASP A 135 9.16 15.36 -18.83
N SER A 136 9.50 15.65 -17.57
CA SER A 136 10.84 15.51 -17.00
C SER A 136 10.75 15.18 -15.52
N LEU A 137 11.25 14.01 -15.13
CA LEU A 137 11.25 13.54 -13.75
C LEU A 137 12.20 14.36 -12.88
N ARG A 138 11.75 14.72 -11.68
CA ARG A 138 12.53 15.45 -10.68
C ARG A 138 12.52 14.71 -9.34
N PRO A 139 13.54 14.87 -8.48
CA PRO A 139 13.60 14.15 -7.21
C PRO A 139 12.34 14.29 -6.35
N GLU A 140 11.67 15.46 -6.39
CA GLU A 140 10.47 15.77 -5.63
C GLU A 140 9.23 15.00 -6.10
N HIS A 141 9.26 14.40 -7.30
CA HIS A 141 8.19 13.53 -7.79
C HIS A 141 8.22 12.15 -7.11
N SER A 142 9.28 11.80 -6.36
CA SER A 142 9.31 10.58 -5.57
C SER A 142 8.21 10.58 -4.49
N GLY A 143 7.64 9.41 -4.21
CA GLY A 143 6.57 9.28 -3.22
C GLY A 143 5.68 8.07 -3.46
N ASN A 144 4.65 7.96 -2.62
CA ASN A 144 3.63 6.93 -2.76
C ASN A 144 2.47 7.46 -3.60
N TYR A 145 2.22 6.83 -4.75
CA TYR A 145 1.10 7.16 -5.62
C TYR A 145 0.00 6.12 -5.47
N SER A 146 -1.22 6.61 -5.36
CA SER A 146 -2.42 5.78 -5.28
C SER A 146 -3.34 6.15 -6.42
N CYS A 147 -3.76 5.16 -7.21
CA CYS A 147 -4.93 5.35 -8.05
C CYS A 147 -6.16 4.94 -7.26
N MET A 148 -7.17 5.81 -7.21
CA MET A 148 -8.45 5.52 -6.57
C MET A 148 -9.55 5.52 -7.63
N ALA A 149 -10.39 4.48 -7.60
CA ALA A 149 -11.54 4.33 -8.47
C ALA A 149 -12.82 4.13 -7.64
N ASN A 150 -13.88 4.81 -8.04
CA ASN A 150 -15.13 4.85 -7.29
C ASN A 150 -16.34 4.70 -8.20
N ASN A 151 -17.31 3.89 -7.76
CA ASN A 151 -18.66 3.83 -8.35
C ASN A 151 -19.71 3.68 -7.24
N VAL A 152 -20.98 3.47 -7.62
CA VAL A 152 -22.09 3.31 -6.67
C VAL A 152 -21.95 2.11 -5.73
N ALA A 153 -21.19 1.07 -6.11
CA ALA A 153 -20.94 -0.10 -5.28
C ALA A 153 -19.81 0.14 -4.26
N GLY A 154 -18.97 1.14 -4.48
CA GLY A 154 -17.94 1.56 -3.54
C GLY A 154 -16.64 2.01 -4.19
N THR A 155 -15.64 2.21 -3.33
CA THR A 155 -14.32 2.76 -3.68
C THR A 155 -13.23 1.71 -3.49
N VAL A 156 -12.26 1.69 -4.40
CA VAL A 156 -11.05 0.86 -4.33
C VAL A 156 -9.82 1.70 -4.65
N ALA A 157 -8.66 1.30 -4.15
CA ALA A 157 -7.39 1.96 -4.44
C ALA A 157 -6.25 0.96 -4.66
N HIS A 158 -5.33 1.29 -5.55
CA HIS A 158 -4.07 0.57 -5.76
C HIS A 158 -2.89 1.52 -5.55
N ASN A 159 -1.91 1.08 -4.75
CA ASN A 159 -0.78 1.90 -4.32
C ASN A 159 0.53 1.39 -4.92
N ALA A 160 1.40 2.31 -5.33
CA ALA A 160 2.76 2.00 -5.72
C ALA A 160 3.72 3.14 -5.36
N THR A 161 4.94 2.80 -4.96
CA THR A 161 5.98 3.77 -4.64
C THR A 161 6.83 4.07 -5.85
N MET A 162 7.01 5.35 -6.14
CA MET A 162 7.89 5.85 -7.19
C MET A 162 9.15 6.44 -6.56
N VAL A 163 10.32 6.01 -7.03
CA VAL A 163 11.62 6.52 -6.59
C VAL A 163 12.41 6.98 -7.81
N ILE A 164 12.92 8.20 -7.76
CA ILE A 164 13.69 8.80 -8.84
C ILE A 164 15.14 8.93 -8.40
N HIS A 165 16.02 8.34 -9.18
CA HIS A 165 17.45 8.34 -8.95
C HIS A 165 18.10 9.57 -9.59
N VAL A 166 19.15 10.06 -8.94
CA VAL A 166 19.99 11.16 -9.44
C VAL A 166 21.39 10.61 -9.66
N THR A 167 21.82 10.56 -10.92
CA THR A 167 23.21 10.25 -11.23
C THR A 167 24.04 11.52 -11.14
N PHE A 168 24.96 11.58 -10.18
CA PHE A 168 26.02 12.58 -10.22
C PHE A 168 27.03 12.15 -11.29
N ALA A 169 27.21 12.98 -12.32
CA ALA A 169 28.37 12.84 -13.18
C ALA A 169 29.60 13.06 -12.28
N ALA A 170 30.44 12.03 -12.13
CA ALA A 170 31.76 12.22 -11.54
C ALA A 170 32.52 13.17 -12.47
N ILE A 171 32.60 14.44 -12.09
CA ILE A 171 33.43 15.40 -12.82
C ILE A 171 34.87 14.95 -12.55
N THR A 172 35.53 14.36 -13.53
CA THR A 172 36.99 14.22 -13.53
C THR A 172 37.55 15.63 -13.75
N LEU A 173 37.70 16.40 -12.67
CA LEU A 173 38.35 17.70 -12.74
C LEU A 173 39.79 17.47 -13.18
N SER A 174 40.24 18.17 -14.24
CA SER A 174 41.67 18.31 -14.45
C SER A 174 42.29 19.01 -13.24
N GLU A 175 43.58 18.80 -12.95
CA GLU A 175 44.27 19.47 -11.84
C GLU A 175 44.06 21.00 -11.86
N THR A 176 44.04 21.59 -13.05
CA THR A 176 43.80 23.02 -13.28
C THR A 176 42.36 23.46 -13.00
N GLN A 177 41.36 22.63 -13.31
CA GLN A 177 39.94 22.90 -13.04
C GLN A 177 39.62 22.74 -11.56
N ALA A 178 40.25 21.79 -10.87
CA ALA A 178 40.13 21.64 -9.42
C ALA A 178 40.67 22.87 -8.68
N LEU A 179 41.83 23.39 -9.09
CA LEU A 179 42.40 24.64 -8.55
C LEU A 179 41.50 25.86 -8.79
N PHE A 180 40.84 25.96 -9.96
CA PHE A 180 39.91 27.05 -10.25
C PHE A 180 38.60 26.93 -9.46
N ALA A 181 38.06 25.72 -9.31
CA ALA A 181 36.88 25.45 -8.48
C ALA A 181 37.15 25.74 -7.00
N LEU A 182 38.33 25.38 -6.48
CA LEU A 182 38.79 25.74 -5.13
C LEU A 182 38.93 27.26 -4.95
N ARG A 183 39.35 27.99 -6.00
CA ARG A 183 39.41 29.46 -6.00
C ARG A 183 38.02 30.10 -5.93
N LEU A 184 37.05 29.59 -6.69
CA LEU A 184 35.66 30.09 -6.66
C LEU A 184 34.95 29.83 -5.32
N LEU A 185 35.28 28.72 -4.65
CA LEU A 185 34.78 28.40 -3.31
C LEU A 185 35.49 29.20 -2.19
N SER A 186 36.58 29.90 -2.49
CA SER A 186 37.32 30.74 -1.53
C SER A 186 36.75 32.16 -1.36
N GLU A 187 35.93 32.64 -2.30
CA GLU A 187 35.28 33.96 -2.22
C GLU A 187 33.94 33.93 -1.45
N TYR A 188 33.40 32.75 -1.16
CA TYR A 188 32.22 32.54 -0.30
C TYR A 188 32.64 32.34 1.17
N PHE A 189 33.13 33.44 1.76
CA PHE A 189 33.09 33.79 3.18
C PHE A 189 32.69 32.68 4.19
N LEU A 190 33.70 32.16 4.90
CA LEU A 190 33.75 31.64 6.28
C LEU A 190 32.42 31.50 7.05
N ILE A 191 32.14 30.30 7.60
CA ILE A 191 31.87 29.97 9.03
C ILE A 191 31.45 28.47 9.19
N GLU A 192 32.25 27.74 9.98
CA GLU A 192 32.12 26.36 10.58
C GLU A 192 31.97 25.15 9.62
N PHE A 193 32.95 24.28 9.36
CA PHE A 193 33.86 23.55 10.25
C PHE A 193 35.16 23.16 9.52
N ALA A 194 36.21 22.98 10.33
CA ALA A 194 37.62 22.76 9.99
C ALA A 194 37.98 21.84 8.81
N VAL A 195 38.99 22.31 8.08
CA VAL A 195 40.03 21.57 7.35
C VAL A 195 40.15 20.09 7.75
N CYS A 196 40.07 19.20 6.77
CA CYS A 196 40.88 17.99 6.82
C CYS A 196 41.30 17.61 5.39
N ILE A 197 42.49 18.08 5.00
CA ILE A 197 43.20 17.66 3.80
C ILE A 197 44.23 16.61 4.23
N LEU A 198 44.42 15.59 3.38
CA LEU A 198 45.47 14.55 3.34
C LEU A 198 45.26 13.30 4.20
N ASP A 199 44.94 12.22 3.49
CA ASP A 199 45.20 10.80 3.73
C ASP A 199 45.22 10.27 5.19
N PHE A 200 44.36 9.26 5.44
CA PHE A 200 44.29 8.36 6.62
C PHE A 200 43.44 8.79 7.83
N VAL A 201 42.25 9.38 7.64
CA VAL A 201 41.25 9.43 8.73
C VAL A 201 40.57 8.06 8.86
N THR A 202 41.08 7.22 9.75
CA THR A 202 40.37 6.01 10.18
C THR A 202 39.30 6.39 11.19
N VAL A 203 38.06 6.00 10.92
CA VAL A 203 36.92 6.25 11.81
C VAL A 203 36.56 4.92 12.47
N PRO A 204 36.74 4.78 13.80
CA PRO A 204 36.41 3.55 14.50
C PRO A 204 34.92 3.22 14.32
N PRO A 205 34.54 1.93 14.27
CA PRO A 205 33.14 1.55 14.12
C PRO A 205 32.31 2.07 15.29
N LYS A 206 31.24 2.79 14.98
CA LYS A 206 30.20 3.21 15.92
C LYS A 206 28.88 2.60 15.51
N TRP A 207 28.10 2.17 16.49
CA TRP A 207 26.76 1.65 16.21
C TRP A 207 25.89 2.73 15.58
N ARG A 208 25.36 2.41 14.40
CA ARG A 208 24.20 3.09 13.83
C ARG A 208 22.93 2.51 14.43
N PHE A 209 22.88 1.17 14.54
CA PHE A 209 21.86 0.43 15.26
C PHE A 209 22.54 -0.61 16.14
N GLU A 210 22.51 -0.37 17.45
CA GLU A 210 23.03 -1.27 18.47
C GLU A 210 22.01 -2.39 18.76
N PRO A 211 22.45 -3.67 18.85
CA PRO A 211 21.55 -4.78 19.21
C PRO A 211 20.96 -4.59 20.60
N ILE A 212 19.64 -4.75 20.73
CA ILE A 212 18.92 -4.70 21.99
C ILE A 212 18.33 -6.08 22.34
N ASP A 213 18.08 -6.31 23.63
CA ASP A 213 17.42 -7.52 24.10
C ASP A 213 16.00 -7.64 23.54
N VAL A 214 15.68 -8.79 22.94
CA VAL A 214 14.35 -9.10 22.38
C VAL A 214 13.74 -10.33 23.04
N ALA A 215 12.45 -10.24 23.37
CA ALA A 215 11.64 -11.37 23.84
C ALA A 215 10.66 -11.78 22.73
N VAL A 216 10.75 -13.04 22.28
CA VAL A 216 9.96 -13.53 21.15
C VAL A 216 9.25 -14.83 21.52
N ILE A 217 7.98 -14.95 21.12
CA ILE A 217 7.15 -16.12 21.37
C ILE A 217 7.69 -17.33 20.58
N LYS A 218 7.69 -18.51 21.20
CA LYS A 218 8.11 -19.76 20.56
C LYS A 218 7.40 -19.95 19.21
N GLY A 219 8.18 -20.23 18.15
CA GLY A 219 7.68 -20.44 16.79
C GLY A 219 7.43 -19.16 15.99
N ARG A 220 7.68 -17.97 16.56
CA ARG A 220 7.72 -16.70 15.83
C ARG A 220 9.15 -16.35 15.44
N VAL A 221 9.28 -15.42 14.48
CA VAL A 221 10.57 -14.94 13.97
C VAL A 221 11.11 -13.84 14.90
N ALA A 222 12.39 -13.91 15.22
CA ALA A 222 13.12 -12.84 15.90
C ALA A 222 13.93 -12.04 14.88
N ILE A 223 13.84 -10.71 14.93
CA ILE A 223 14.63 -9.78 14.12
C ILE A 223 15.51 -8.98 15.09
N ILE A 224 16.82 -8.99 14.88
CA ILE A 224 17.80 -8.28 15.72
C ILE A 224 18.65 -7.42 14.77
N ASP A 225 18.47 -6.10 14.85
CA ASP A 225 19.20 -5.15 14.02
C ASP A 225 20.63 -4.94 14.54
N CYS A 226 21.59 -4.89 13.62
CA CYS A 226 22.99 -4.58 13.91
C CYS A 226 23.60 -3.88 12.70
N GLN A 227 23.86 -2.59 12.83
CA GLN A 227 24.54 -1.79 11.81
C GLN A 227 25.55 -0.87 12.48
N ALA A 228 26.70 -0.71 11.85
CA ALA A 228 27.76 0.17 12.33
C ALA A 228 28.28 1.04 11.20
N ASP A 229 28.56 2.30 11.51
CA ASP A 229 29.25 3.25 10.66
C ASP A 229 30.73 3.27 11.03
N GLY A 230 31.63 3.36 10.04
CA GLY A 230 33.07 3.39 10.26
C GLY A 230 33.85 3.45 8.94
N PHE A 231 35.13 3.82 9.01
CA PHE A 231 36.02 3.87 7.85
C PHE A 231 37.39 3.25 8.17
N PRO A 232 37.82 2.19 7.45
CA PRO A 232 37.11 1.50 6.36
C PRO A 232 35.77 0.85 6.81
N PRO A 233 34.83 0.58 5.89
CA PRO A 233 33.51 0.04 6.23
C PRO A 233 33.60 -1.24 7.10
N PRO A 234 32.90 -1.29 8.25
CA PRO A 234 33.03 -2.41 9.17
C PRO A 234 32.37 -3.68 8.64
N ARG A 235 32.91 -4.85 8.99
CA ARG A 235 32.33 -6.16 8.67
C ARG A 235 31.54 -6.68 9.86
N ILE A 236 30.22 -6.84 9.70
CA ILE A 236 29.35 -7.40 10.73
C ILE A 236 29.44 -8.93 10.71
N ARG A 237 29.61 -9.55 11.88
CA ARG A 237 29.60 -11.01 12.08
C ARG A 237 28.75 -11.35 13.30
N TRP A 238 27.97 -12.42 13.19
CA TRP A 238 27.16 -12.94 14.29
C TRP A 238 27.74 -14.26 14.80
N SER A 239 27.67 -14.45 16.10
CA SER A 239 27.95 -15.73 16.75
C SER A 239 26.93 -15.94 17.86
N LYS A 240 26.52 -17.19 18.06
CA LYS A 240 25.71 -17.58 19.21
C LYS A 240 26.66 -18.16 20.24
N ALA A 241 26.63 -17.64 21.46
CA ALA A 241 27.41 -18.24 22.54
C ALA A 241 26.97 -19.69 22.75
N GLU A 242 27.88 -20.63 22.53
CA GLU A 242 27.68 -22.05 22.84
C GLU A 242 28.08 -22.37 24.29
N ASP A 243 28.77 -21.44 24.94
CA ASP A 243 29.34 -21.64 26.26
C ASP A 243 28.39 -21.23 27.39
N THR A 244 28.17 -22.15 28.32
CA THR A 244 27.35 -22.00 29.53
C THR A 244 27.80 -20.88 30.46
N ALA A 245 29.00 -20.31 30.28
CA ALA A 245 29.53 -19.19 31.05
C ALA A 245 28.91 -17.81 30.68
N LEU A 246 28.28 -17.68 29.51
CA LEU A 246 27.55 -16.46 29.08
C LEU A 246 26.03 -16.62 29.18
N ARG A 247 25.54 -17.69 29.82
CA ARG A 247 24.14 -17.72 30.26
C ARG A 247 23.96 -16.63 31.31
N ILE A 248 23.32 -15.55 30.91
CA ILE A 248 22.66 -14.63 31.82
C ILE A 248 21.85 -15.51 32.78
N GLN A 249 22.26 -15.55 34.06
CA GLN A 249 21.56 -16.34 35.07
C GLN A 249 20.09 -15.89 35.08
N SER A 250 19.17 -16.83 35.29
CA SER A 250 17.71 -16.62 35.26
C SER A 250 17.24 -15.38 36.05
N ASN A 251 18.02 -14.96 37.05
CA ASN A 251 17.70 -13.83 37.92
C ASN A 251 17.86 -12.46 37.22
N GLN A 252 18.64 -12.34 36.13
CA GLN A 252 18.68 -11.12 35.29
C GLN A 252 17.55 -11.08 34.26
N PHE A 253 16.99 -12.24 33.91
CA PHE A 253 15.81 -12.36 33.04
C PHE A 253 14.56 -11.73 33.69
N GLU A 254 14.44 -11.82 35.02
CA GLU A 254 13.35 -11.22 35.79
C GLU A 254 13.40 -9.69 35.79
N SER A 255 14.59 -9.07 35.83
CA SER A 255 14.71 -7.60 35.75
C SER A 255 14.31 -7.05 34.37
N THR A 256 14.67 -7.76 33.29
CA THR A 256 14.29 -7.38 31.93
C THR A 256 12.78 -7.55 31.72
N PHE A 257 12.19 -8.64 32.23
CA PHE A 257 10.73 -8.83 32.22
C PHE A 257 9.98 -7.79 33.06
N LYS A 258 10.55 -7.32 34.19
CA LYS A 258 9.94 -6.28 35.03
C LYS A 258 9.82 -4.94 34.28
N GLY A 259 10.86 -4.56 33.53
CA GLY A 259 10.84 -3.37 32.66
C GLY A 259 9.86 -3.47 31.47
N PHE A 260 9.71 -4.67 30.90
CA PHE A 260 8.66 -4.93 29.90
C PHE A 260 7.25 -4.87 30.52
N ARG A 261 7.06 -5.36 31.75
CA ARG A 261 5.77 -5.33 32.47
C ARG A 261 5.33 -3.90 32.81
N GLU A 262 6.25 -3.02 33.19
CA GLU A 262 5.97 -1.61 33.48
C GLU A 262 5.56 -0.81 32.22
N ARG A 263 6.14 -1.13 31.05
CA ARG A 263 5.73 -0.52 29.76
C ARG A 263 4.36 -0.99 29.29
N PHE A 264 3.96 -2.23 29.57
CA PHE A 264 2.62 -2.73 29.25
C PHE A 264 1.52 -2.12 30.14
N THR A 265 1.79 -1.82 31.42
CA THR A 265 0.83 -1.12 32.30
C THR A 265 0.59 0.35 31.96
N ARG A 266 1.47 1.01 31.19
CA ARG A 266 1.21 2.39 30.70
C ARG A 266 0.30 2.43 29.46
N PHE A 267 0.14 1.32 28.75
CA PHE A 267 -0.73 1.25 27.56
C PHE A 267 -2.18 0.87 27.87
N THR A 268 -2.50 0.45 29.10
CA THR A 268 -3.88 0.14 29.53
C THR A 268 -4.54 1.26 30.35
N GLN A 269 -3.94 2.46 30.44
CA GLN A 269 -4.53 3.63 31.10
C GLN A 269 -5.01 4.74 30.15
N TYR A 270 -5.01 4.54 28.83
CA TYR A 270 -5.51 5.51 27.84
C TYR A 270 -6.62 4.97 26.92
N THR A 271 -7.33 3.92 27.36
CA THR A 271 -8.54 3.43 26.69
C THR A 271 -9.62 3.15 27.72
N GLU A 272 -10.06 4.20 28.43
CA GLU A 272 -11.34 4.26 29.15
C GLU A 272 -11.61 5.72 29.54
N ILE A 273 -12.05 6.53 28.57
CA ILE A 273 -13.15 7.52 28.65
C ILE A 273 -13.77 7.60 27.25
#